data_AF-A0A139PD43-F1
#
_entry.id   AF-A0A139PD43-F1
#
_cell.length_a   1.000
_cell.length_b   1.000
_cell.length_c   1.000
_cell.angle_alpha   90.00
_cell.angle_beta   90.00
_cell.angle_gamma   90.00
#
_symmetry.space_group_name_H-M   'P 1'
#
loop_
_entity.id
_entity.type
_entity.pdbx_description
1 polymer ?
#
loop_
_entity_poly.entity_id
_entity_poly.type
_entity_poly.pdbx_seq_one_letter_code
_entity_poly.pdbx_strand_id
1 'polypeptide(L)'
;MVLRGEKTATASAYDLYALEGEPLPQVGTFDVILDSQNQAVCIVEITKVSVQPFHQVSADHAYKEGEGDKSLAYWRQVHEDFFTECLNKAGLTFTPDSKVVLEEFRKVYPL
;
A
#
# COMPACT_ATOMS: atom_id res chain seq x y z
N MET A 1 -6.13 -11.58 4.41
CA MET A 1 -4.69 -11.58 4.75
C MET A 1 -4.41 -10.66 5.93
N VAL A 2 -4.87 -9.40 5.89
CA VAL A 2 -4.71 -8.44 7.01
C VAL A 2 -5.31 -8.95 8.33
N LEU A 3 -6.57 -9.43 8.32
CA LEU A 3 -7.22 -9.99 9.52
C LEU A 3 -6.43 -11.13 10.18
N ARG A 4 -5.73 -11.94 9.39
CA ARG A 4 -4.90 -13.06 9.87
C ARG A 4 -3.47 -12.63 10.26
N GLY A 5 -3.11 -11.36 10.07
CA GLY A 5 -1.76 -10.84 10.31
C GLY A 5 -0.72 -11.24 9.26
N GLU A 6 -1.15 -11.75 8.10
CA GLU A 6 -0.24 -12.18 7.02
C GLU A 6 0.24 -11.00 6.16
N LYS A 7 -0.63 -10.00 5.96
CA LYS A 7 -0.34 -8.73 5.27
C LYS A 7 -0.24 -7.64 6.33
N THR A 8 0.91 -7.00 6.42
CA THR A 8 1.25 -5.96 7.42
C THR A 8 1.83 -4.71 6.76
N ALA A 9 1.72 -4.60 5.44
CA ALA A 9 2.15 -3.44 4.68
C ALA A 9 1.23 -3.23 3.47
N THR A 10 1.22 -2.01 2.95
CA THR A 10 0.52 -1.62 1.72
C THR A 10 1.28 -0.51 1.01
N ALA A 11 1.02 -0.34 -0.29
CA ALA A 11 1.57 0.73 -1.11
C ALA A 11 0.47 1.51 -1.85
N SER A 12 0.70 2.80 -2.05
CA SER A 12 -0.18 3.71 -2.82
C SER A 12 0.63 4.69 -3.67
N ALA A 13 0.01 5.25 -4.71
CA ALA A 13 0.69 6.18 -5.61
C ALA A 13 0.75 7.59 -4.99
N TYR A 14 1.96 8.14 -4.83
CA TYR A 14 2.18 9.44 -4.19
C TYR A 14 1.45 10.60 -4.89
N ASP A 15 1.47 10.60 -6.22
CA ASP A 15 0.94 11.72 -7.01
C ASP A 15 -0.59 11.86 -6.87
N LEU A 16 -1.30 10.78 -6.50
CA LEU A 16 -2.75 10.83 -6.28
C LEU A 16 -3.11 11.65 -5.04
N TYR A 17 -2.34 11.55 -3.95
CA TYR A 17 -2.54 12.40 -2.77
C TYR A 17 -2.40 13.88 -3.11
N ALA A 18 -1.39 14.23 -3.91
CA ALA A 18 -1.16 15.61 -4.33
C ALA A 18 -2.29 16.12 -5.24
N LEU A 19 -2.81 15.26 -6.12
CA LEU A 19 -3.90 15.58 -7.04
C LEU A 19 -5.23 15.80 -6.29
N GLU A 20 -5.52 14.96 -5.29
CA GLU A 20 -6.76 14.99 -4.51
C GLU A 20 -6.71 16.00 -3.36
N GLY A 21 -5.54 16.57 -3.07
CA GLY A 21 -5.33 17.48 -1.95
C GLY A 21 -5.39 16.76 -0.60
N GLU A 22 -5.16 15.45 -0.59
CA GLU A 22 -5.19 14.62 0.61
C GLU A 22 -3.81 14.57 1.29
N PRO A 23 -3.77 14.58 2.64
CA PRO A 23 -2.53 14.37 3.36
C PRO A 23 -2.06 12.92 3.20
N LEU A 24 -0.74 12.73 3.24
CA LEU A 24 -0.19 11.38 3.37
C LEU A 24 -0.64 10.73 4.69
N PRO A 25 -0.69 9.38 4.74
CA PRO A 25 -0.88 8.63 5.97
C PRO A 25 0.14 9.02 7.04
N GLN A 26 -0.24 8.91 8.31
CA GLN A 26 0.60 9.30 9.43
C GLN A 26 0.80 8.15 10.41
N VAL A 27 2.02 8.04 10.94
CA VAL A 27 2.30 7.06 11.99
C VAL A 27 1.42 7.35 13.21
N GLY A 28 0.79 6.31 13.75
CA GLY A 28 -0.13 6.39 14.88
C GLY A 28 -1.59 6.64 14.50
N THR A 29 -1.93 6.76 13.21
CA THR A 29 -3.33 6.76 12.76
C THR A 29 -3.89 5.34 12.67
N PHE A 30 -5.21 5.25 12.64
CA PHE A 30 -5.93 3.98 12.61
C PHE A 30 -6.86 3.93 11.41
N ASP A 31 -6.86 2.79 10.74
CA ASP A 31 -7.76 2.52 9.60
C ASP A 31 -8.66 1.34 9.89
N VAL A 32 -9.92 1.46 9.44
CA VAL A 32 -10.88 0.36 9.44
C VAL A 32 -10.77 -0.35 8.10
N ILE A 33 -10.35 -1.61 8.14
CA ILE A 33 -10.28 -2.46 6.96
C ILE A 33 -11.67 -3.02 6.67
N LEU A 34 -12.12 -2.84 5.44
CA LEU A 34 -13.37 -3.40 4.93
C LEU A 34 -13.08 -4.63 4.05
N ASP A 35 -14.01 -5.57 4.02
CA ASP A 35 -14.02 -6.64 3.02
C ASP A 35 -14.66 -6.19 1.69
N SER A 36 -14.72 -7.08 0.71
CA SER A 36 -15.31 -6.80 -0.61
C SER A 36 -16.82 -6.56 -0.58
N GLN A 37 -17.49 -6.77 0.56
CA GLN A 37 -18.91 -6.49 0.80
C GLN A 37 -19.08 -5.23 1.66
N ASN A 38 -18.02 -4.42 1.79
CA ASN A 38 -17.97 -3.20 2.62
C ASN A 38 -18.25 -3.45 4.11
N GLN A 39 -18.00 -4.65 4.63
CA GLN A 39 -18.13 -4.94 6.06
C GLN A 39 -16.80 -4.73 6.78
N ALA A 40 -16.84 -4.08 7.95
CA ALA A 40 -15.64 -3.87 8.77
C ALA A 40 -15.12 -5.21 9.33
N VAL A 41 -13.87 -5.56 9.02
CA VAL A 41 -13.27 -6.83 9.43
C VAL A 41 -12.15 -6.67 10.46
N CYS A 42 -11.39 -5.58 10.42
CA CYS A 42 -10.36 -5.30 11.43
C CYS A 42 -9.99 -3.82 11.47
N ILE A 43 -9.31 -3.42 12.56
CA ILE A 43 -8.69 -2.11 12.73
C ILE A 43 -7.18 -2.32 12.73
N VAL A 44 -6.47 -1.48 12.00
CA VAL A 44 -5.00 -1.45 11.98
C VAL A 44 -4.48 -0.11 12.48
N GLU A 45 -3.28 -0.11 13.05
CA GLU A 45 -2.52 1.10 13.40
C GLU A 45 -1.33 1.22 12.45
N ILE A 46 -1.15 2.39 11.84
CA ILE A 46 0.00 2.69 10.98
C ILE A 46 1.24 2.86 11.86
N THR A 47 2.24 2.01 11.65
CA THR A 47 3.48 1.98 12.45
C THR A 47 4.66 2.63 11.74
N LYS A 48 4.60 2.75 10.42
CA LYS A 48 5.64 3.38 9.60
C LYS A 48 5.05 3.88 8.29
N VAL A 49 5.53 5.04 7.86
CA VAL A 49 5.25 5.60 6.53
C VAL A 49 6.57 6.02 5.90
N SER A 50 6.76 5.70 4.63
CA SER A 50 7.92 6.16 3.85
C SER A 50 7.53 6.41 2.41
N VAL A 51 8.24 7.32 1.74
CA VAL A 51 8.03 7.59 0.32
C VAL A 51 9.33 7.33 -0.41
N GLN A 52 9.28 6.50 -1.44
CA GLN A 52 10.45 6.19 -2.27
C GLN A 52 10.05 5.91 -3.72
N PRO A 53 10.98 5.97 -4.69
CA PRO A 53 10.71 5.55 -6.05
C PRO A 53 10.31 4.07 -6.11
N PHE A 54 9.39 3.71 -7.01
CA PHE A 54 8.90 2.36 -7.19
C PHE A 54 10.02 1.32 -7.37
N HIS A 55 11.04 1.67 -8.16
CA HIS A 55 12.17 0.77 -8.40
C HIS A 55 13.03 0.48 -7.14
N GLN A 56 12.90 1.28 -6.07
CA GLN A 56 13.65 1.14 -4.82
C GLN A 56 12.90 0.35 -3.74
N VAL A 57 11.63 -0.01 -3.97
CA VAL A 57 10.86 -0.83 -3.03
C VAL A 57 11.61 -2.13 -2.74
N SER A 58 11.76 -2.42 -1.44
CA SER A 58 12.58 -3.53 -0.96
C SER A 58 11.81 -4.85 -0.98
N ALA A 59 12.55 -5.96 -1.05
CA ALA A 59 11.97 -7.29 -0.91
C ALA A 59 11.32 -7.51 0.46
N ASP A 60 11.80 -6.84 1.52
CA ASP A 60 11.18 -6.86 2.84
C ASP A 60 9.78 -6.24 2.83
N HIS A 61 9.60 -5.11 2.14
CA HIS A 61 8.28 -4.50 2.00
C HIS A 61 7.33 -5.40 1.21
N ALA A 62 7.78 -5.91 0.05
CA ALA A 62 7.01 -6.86 -0.76
C ALA A 62 6.59 -8.11 0.04
N TYR A 63 7.49 -8.64 0.88
CA TYR A 63 7.19 -9.78 1.74
C TYR A 63 6.12 -9.45 2.79
N LYS A 64 6.16 -8.26 3.39
CA LYS A 64 5.16 -7.77 4.36
C LYS A 64 3.80 -7.51 3.71
N GLU A 65 3.75 -7.11 2.44
CA GLU A 65 2.50 -7.03 1.68
C GLU A 65 1.88 -8.42 1.46
N GLY A 66 2.72 -9.45 1.38
CA GLY A 66 2.34 -10.85 1.48
C GLY A 66 1.64 -11.42 0.24
N GLU A 67 1.59 -10.68 -0.86
CA GLU A 67 0.87 -11.04 -2.10
C GLU A 67 1.59 -12.11 -2.90
N GLY A 68 0.82 -12.93 -3.63
CA GLY A 68 1.36 -14.00 -4.48
C GLY A 68 2.31 -14.94 -3.74
N ASP A 69 3.53 -15.07 -4.25
CA ASP A 69 4.63 -15.86 -3.66
C ASP A 69 5.50 -15.07 -2.67
N LYS A 70 5.09 -13.84 -2.31
CA LYS A 70 5.79 -12.89 -1.44
C LYS A 70 7.15 -12.42 -1.98
N SER A 71 7.41 -12.61 -3.27
CA SER A 71 8.63 -12.14 -3.91
C SER A 71 8.51 -10.68 -4.37
N LEU A 72 9.66 -9.98 -4.40
CA LEU A 72 9.74 -8.64 -4.99
C LEU A 72 9.39 -8.65 -6.49
N ALA A 73 9.70 -9.74 -7.20
CA ALA A 73 9.41 -9.87 -8.62
C ALA A 73 7.90 -9.89 -8.87
N TYR A 74 7.16 -10.72 -8.13
CA TYR A 74 5.70 -10.76 -8.19
C TYR A 74 5.10 -9.41 -7.80
N TRP A 75 5.57 -8.82 -6.68
CA TRP A 75 5.10 -7.53 -6.21
C TRP A 75 5.25 -6.44 -7.27
N ARG A 76 6.42 -6.33 -7.91
CA ARG A 76 6.66 -5.34 -8.97
C ARG A 76 5.73 -5.54 -10.15
N GLN A 77 5.54 -6.78 -10.59
CA GLN A 77 4.67 -7.05 -11.72
C GLN A 77 3.24 -6.59 -11.47
N VAL A 78 2.63 -6.98 -10.36
CA VAL A 78 1.23 -6.63 -10.07
C VAL A 78 1.05 -5.14 -9.75
N HIS A 79 2.02 -4.52 -9.08
CA HIS A 79 1.94 -3.11 -8.73
C HIS A 79 2.23 -2.17 -9.90
N GLU A 80 3.08 -2.57 -10.85
CA GLU A 80 3.31 -1.80 -12.08
C GLU A 80 2.02 -1.72 -12.92
N ASP A 81 1.32 -2.83 -13.10
CA ASP A 81 0.03 -2.86 -13.79
C ASP A 81 -1.02 -1.99 -13.05
N PHE A 82 -1.13 -2.15 -11.73
CA PHE A 82 -2.08 -1.41 -10.90
C PHE A 82 -1.81 0.10 -10.92
N PHE A 83 -0.58 0.53 -10.65
CA PHE A 83 -0.23 1.96 -10.62
C PHE A 83 -0.30 2.59 -12.01
N THR A 84 0.01 1.86 -13.07
CA THR A 84 -0.20 2.31 -14.44
C THR A 84 -1.67 2.61 -14.69
N GLU A 85 -2.58 1.70 -14.30
CA GLU A 85 -4.02 1.94 -14.44
C GLU A 85 -4.50 3.15 -13.61
N CYS A 86 -4.08 3.23 -12.33
CA CYS A 86 -4.45 4.32 -11.44
C CYS A 86 -3.99 5.70 -11.94
N LEU A 87 -2.72 5.82 -12.31
CA LEU A 87 -2.17 7.09 -12.78
C LEU A 87 -2.73 7.49 -14.14
N ASN A 88 -2.95 6.52 -15.05
CA ASN A 88 -3.57 6.81 -16.34
C ASN A 88 -4.99 7.39 -16.19
N LYS A 89 -5.79 6.91 -15.22
CA LYS A 89 -7.12 7.46 -14.92
C LYS A 89 -7.06 8.92 -14.44
N ALA A 90 -5.96 9.29 -13.79
CA ALA A 90 -5.65 10.65 -13.36
C ALA A 90 -4.97 11.50 -14.46
N GLY A 91 -4.73 10.96 -15.66
CA GLY A 91 -4.01 11.64 -16.74
C GLY A 91 -2.50 11.75 -16.50
N LEU A 92 -1.95 10.94 -15.60
CA LEU A 92 -0.53 10.84 -15.25
C LEU A 92 0.08 9.58 -15.86
N THR A 93 1.40 9.54 -16.01
CA THR A 93 2.13 8.38 -16.53
C THR A 93 2.95 7.74 -15.42
N PHE A 94 2.76 6.44 -15.21
CA PHE A 94 3.59 5.65 -14.32
C PHE A 94 4.97 5.40 -14.93
N THR A 95 6.02 5.52 -14.11
CA THR A 95 7.39 5.13 -14.46
C THR A 95 8.04 4.44 -13.26
N PRO A 96 9.16 3.71 -13.44
CA PRO A 96 9.92 3.16 -12.32
C PRO A 96 10.40 4.20 -11.30
N ASP A 97 10.49 5.48 -11.70
CA ASP A 97 10.85 6.61 -10.83
C ASP A 97 9.65 7.23 -10.11
N SER A 98 8.42 6.86 -10.47
CA SER A 98 7.21 7.29 -9.78
C SER A 98 7.31 6.97 -8.30
N LYS A 99 6.95 7.95 -7.46
CA LYS A 99 6.99 7.80 -6.00
C LYS A 99 5.82 6.96 -5.54
N VAL A 100 6.12 6.02 -4.66
CA VAL A 100 5.14 5.23 -3.92
C VAL A 100 5.21 5.57 -2.45
N VAL A 101 4.04 5.70 -1.83
CA VAL A 101 3.86 5.80 -0.39
C VAL A 101 3.76 4.37 0.12
N LEU A 102 4.60 4.03 1.08
CA LEU A 102 4.67 2.71 1.68
C LEU A 102 4.31 2.81 3.15
N GLU A 103 3.36 1.98 3.56
CA GLU A 103 2.87 1.93 4.92
C GLU A 103 3.16 0.55 5.51
N GLU A 104 3.62 0.51 6.76
CA GLU A 104 3.63 -0.72 7.56
C GLU A 104 2.68 -0.53 8.74
N PHE A 105 1.88 -1.54 9.03
CA PHE A 105 0.83 -1.46 10.03
C PHE A 105 0.71 -2.75 10.83
N ARG A 106 0.06 -2.64 12.00
CA ARG A 106 -0.30 -3.80 12.82
C ARG A 106 -1.80 -3.85 13.07
N LYS A 107 -2.38 -5.05 13.05
CA LYS A 107 -3.75 -5.26 13.49
C LYS A 107 -3.86 -4.99 14.99
N VAL A 108 -4.83 -4.18 15.39
CA VAL A 108 -5.13 -3.87 16.81
C VAL A 108 -6.50 -4.39 17.24
N TYR A 109 -7.38 -4.73 16.29
CA TYR A 109 -8.69 -5.32 16.58
C TYR A 109 -9.23 -6.14 15.39
N PRO A 110 -9.93 -7.28 15.61
CA PRO A 110 -9.98 -8.01 16.88
C PRO A 110 -8.57 -8.51 17.26
N LEU A 111 -8.31 -8.74 18.55
CA LEU A 111 -7.01 -9.22 19.03
C LEU A 111 -6.70 -10.61 18.45
#